data_AF-A0A1W9P5K5-F1
#
_entry.id   AF-A0A1W9P5K5-F1
#
_cell.length_a   1.000
_cell.length_b   1.000
_cell.length_c   1.000
_cell.angle_alpha   90.00
_cell.angle_beta   90.00
_cell.angle_gamma   90.00
#
_symmetry.space_group_name_H-M   'P 1'
#
loop_
_entity.id
_entity.type
_entity.pdbx_description
1 polymer ?
#
loop_
_entity_poly.entity_id
_entity_poly.type
_entity_poly.pdbx_seq_one_letter_code
_entity_poly.pdbx_strand_id
1 'polypeptide(L)'
;MICKKDEGAIIIQRKRWSQYKIIHEKHVNQLYGTVIKYIIDYPTERVGAILYTTTKLSDRAKEFANYLSIGVAEEFPFQKYPSIKCNVSRRTGGKIYHLPFDQQYDKTLIETERNEYYVENS
;
A
#
# COMPACT_ATOMS: atom_id res chain seq x y z
N MET A 1 3.45 4.16 -4.65
CA MET A 1 2.31 5.10 -4.57
C MET A 1 2.90 6.45 -4.23
N ILE A 2 2.40 7.53 -4.84
CA ILE A 2 2.82 8.90 -4.48
C ILE A 2 1.57 9.58 -3.96
N CYS A 3 1.61 10.03 -2.70
CA CYS A 3 0.53 10.80 -2.10
C CYS A 3 0.94 12.27 -2.15
N LYS A 4 0.13 13.12 -2.77
CA LYS A 4 0.32 14.57 -2.77
C LYS A 4 -0.63 15.19 -1.75
N LYS A 5 -0.12 16.09 -0.91
CA LYS A 5 -0.93 16.95 -0.04
C LYS A 5 -0.30 18.33 0.01
N ASP A 6 -1.11 19.35 -0.28
CA ASP A 6 -0.71 20.76 -0.31
C ASP A 6 0.57 20.99 -1.14
N GLU A 7 1.69 21.33 -0.48
CA GLU A 7 3.00 21.64 -1.08
C GLU A 7 4.01 20.47 -1.03
N GLY A 8 3.56 19.27 -0.67
CA GLY A 8 4.43 18.12 -0.43
C GLY A 8 3.97 16.82 -1.09
N ALA A 9 4.95 16.03 -1.52
CA ALA A 9 4.76 14.67 -1.97
C ALA A 9 5.34 13.67 -0.95
N ILE A 10 4.64 12.57 -0.72
CA ILE A 10 5.16 11.44 0.04
C ILE A 10 5.19 10.22 -0.87
N ILE A 11 6.38 9.71 -1.13
CA ILE A 11 6.59 8.48 -1.88
C ILE A 11 6.49 7.30 -0.91
N ILE A 12 5.41 6.55 -1.03
CA ILE A 12 5.15 5.36 -0.22
C ILE A 12 5.51 4.13 -1.05
N GLN A 13 6.50 3.39 -0.57
CA GLN A 13 6.81 2.07 -1.10
C GLN A 13 6.37 1.00 -0.10
N ARG A 14 5.43 0.15 -0.55
CA ARG A 14 5.00 -1.04 0.19
C ARG A 14 5.62 -2.25 -0.46
N LYS A 15 6.22 -3.11 0.35
CA LYS A 15 6.79 -4.37 -0.13
C LYS A 15 6.45 -5.48 0.85
N ARG A 16 5.90 -6.55 0.30
CA ARG A 16 5.57 -7.77 1.04
C ARG A 16 6.67 -8.79 0.76
N TRP A 17 7.32 -9.24 1.83
CA TRP A 17 8.26 -10.36 1.77
C TRP A 17 7.86 -11.43 2.77
N SER A 18 8.43 -12.62 2.60
CA SER A 18 8.34 -13.66 3.63
C SER A 18 8.75 -13.10 4.99
N GLN A 19 8.02 -13.44 6.04
CA GLN A 19 8.26 -12.94 7.39
C GLN A 19 9.68 -13.22 7.89
N TYR A 20 10.32 -14.29 7.40
CA TYR A 20 11.68 -14.69 7.76
C TYR A 20 12.77 -13.99 6.96
N LYS A 21 12.41 -13.13 6.00
CA LYS A 21 13.38 -12.49 5.11
C LYS A 21 13.85 -11.17 5.70
N ILE A 22 15.16 -11.01 5.88
CA ILE A 22 15.74 -9.72 6.24
C ILE A 22 15.89 -8.85 4.98
N ILE A 23 15.48 -7.60 5.08
CA ILE A 23 15.59 -6.61 4.01
C ILE A 23 16.91 -5.86 4.17
N HIS A 24 17.71 -5.90 3.11
CA HIS A 24 18.99 -5.21 3.03
C HIS A 24 18.84 -3.86 2.32
N GLU A 25 19.88 -3.04 2.41
CA GLU A 25 19.98 -1.64 2.00
C GLU A 25 19.56 -1.39 0.54
N LYS A 26 19.64 -2.40 -0.32
CA LYS A 26 19.17 -2.36 -1.71
C LYS A 26 17.81 -1.69 -1.85
N HIS A 27 16.84 -2.02 -1.01
CA HIS A 27 15.48 -1.49 -1.15
C HIS A 27 15.34 -0.05 -0.67
N VAL A 28 16.11 0.34 0.35
CA VAL A 28 16.24 1.74 0.79
C VAL A 28 16.87 2.57 -0.33
N ASN A 29 17.95 2.08 -0.94
CA ASN A 29 18.66 2.76 -2.02
C ASN A 29 17.78 2.91 -3.28
N GLN A 30 16.98 1.89 -3.60
CA GLN A 30 16.01 1.96 -4.70
C GLN A 30 14.93 3.02 -4.45
N LEU A 31 14.41 3.10 -3.22
CA LEU A 31 13.44 4.12 -2.84
C LEU A 31 14.08 5.51 -2.91
N TYR A 32 15.31 5.66 -2.41
CA TYR A 32 16.06 6.92 -2.50
C TYR A 32 16.25 7.39 -3.95
N GLY A 33 16.65 6.48 -4.86
CA GLY A 33 16.75 6.81 -6.28
C GLY A 33 15.43 7.29 -6.88
N THR A 34 14.29 6.79 -6.37
CA THR A 34 12.95 7.26 -6.78
C THR A 34 12.66 8.66 -6.24
N VAL A 35 13.09 8.96 -5.00
CA VAL A 35 12.99 10.31 -4.42
C VAL A 35 13.80 11.31 -5.23
N ILE A 36 15.06 11.00 -5.53
CA ILE A 36 15.93 11.88 -6.33
C ILE A 36 15.33 12.13 -7.72
N LYS A 37 14.82 11.07 -8.38
CA LYS A 37 14.12 11.24 -9.65
C LYS A 37 12.94 12.23 -9.52
N TYR A 38 12.13 12.09 -8.47
CA TYR A 38 10.99 12.99 -8.23
C TYR A 38 11.43 14.44 -8.02
N ILE A 39 12.51 14.66 -7.25
CA ILE A 39 13.05 16.02 -7.02
C ILE A 39 13.52 16.64 -8.34
N ILE A 40 14.17 15.86 -9.20
CA ILE A 40 14.61 16.34 -10.52
C ILE A 40 13.41 16.77 -11.38
N ASP A 41 12.34 15.98 -11.37
CA ASP A 41 11.12 16.26 -12.13
C ASP A 41 10.30 17.43 -11.53
N TYR A 42 10.38 17.65 -10.21
CA TYR A 42 9.59 18.65 -9.46
C TYR A 42 10.46 19.42 -8.43
N PRO A 43 11.37 20.30 -8.86
CA PRO A 43 12.41 20.88 -8.00
C PRO A 43 11.90 21.81 -6.90
N THR A 44 10.67 22.33 -7.03
CA THR A 44 10.04 23.22 -6.04
C THR A 44 9.18 22.47 -5.02
N GLU A 45 8.87 21.18 -5.24
CA GLU A 45 8.06 20.39 -4.33
C GLU A 45 8.92 19.77 -3.22
N ARG A 46 8.42 19.79 -1.98
CA ARG A 46 9.05 19.03 -0.90
C ARG A 46 8.65 17.56 -1.03
N VAL A 47 9.61 16.65 -0.91
CA VAL A 47 9.32 15.21 -0.98
C VAL A 47 9.86 14.48 0.24
N GLY A 48 9.01 13.63 0.82
CA GLY A 48 9.39 12.62 1.81
C GLY A 48 9.22 11.22 1.24
N ALA A 49 9.84 10.23 1.88
CA ALA A 49 9.65 8.84 1.52
C ALA A 49 9.55 7.93 2.73
N ILE A 50 8.74 6.89 2.58
CA ILE A 50 8.56 5.87 3.61
C ILE A 50 8.48 4.47 2.98
N LEU A 51 9.25 3.54 3.57
CA LEU A 51 9.24 2.12 3.25
C LEU A 51 8.40 1.37 4.28
N TYR A 52 7.33 0.73 3.82
CA TYR A 52 6.52 -0.18 4.62
C TYR A 52 6.84 -1.62 4.26
N THR A 53 7.02 -2.44 5.29
CA THR A 53 7.31 -3.86 5.14
C THR A 53 6.67 -4.70 6.23
N THR A 54 6.30 -5.92 5.87
CA THR A 54 5.78 -6.95 6.79
C THR A 54 6.88 -7.68 7.57
N THR A 55 8.15 -7.36 7.31
CA THR A 55 9.33 -7.98 7.94
C THR A 55 10.36 -6.93 8.34
N LYS A 56 11.54 -7.34 8.79
CA LYS A 56 12.58 -6.48 9.35
C LYS A 56 13.63 -6.07 8.32
N LEU A 57 14.22 -4.91 8.56
CA LEU A 57 15.43 -4.43 7.91
C LEU A 57 16.66 -4.91 8.70
N SER A 58 17.77 -5.14 7.99
CA SER A 58 19.07 -5.31 8.63
C SER A 58 19.51 -4.00 9.31
N ASP A 59 20.39 -4.10 10.30
CA ASP A 59 20.93 -2.92 10.99
C ASP A 59 21.58 -1.95 10.00
N ARG A 60 22.34 -2.49 9.04
CA ARG A 60 22.93 -1.70 7.96
C ARG A 60 21.86 -0.99 7.12
N ALA A 61 20.75 -1.63 6.80
CA ALA A 61 19.67 -1.00 6.06
C ALA A 61 18.98 0.12 6.86
N LYS A 62 18.87 -0.01 8.20
CA LYS A 62 18.36 1.04 9.08
C LYS A 62 19.29 2.24 9.15
N GLU A 63 20.61 2.01 9.22
CA GLU A 63 21.61 3.07 9.12
C GLU A 63 21.48 3.87 7.82
N PHE A 64 21.33 3.17 6.69
CA PHE A 64 21.08 3.82 5.39
C PHE A 64 19.77 4.61 5.39
N ALA A 65 18.68 4.05 5.92
CA ALA A 65 17.39 4.74 5.96
C ALA A 65 17.45 6.02 6.79
N ASN A 66 18.09 5.97 7.96
CA ASN A 66 18.31 7.14 8.80
C ASN A 66 19.17 8.19 8.09
N TYR A 67 20.29 7.78 7.50
CA TYR A 67 21.19 8.71 6.80
C TYR A 67 20.51 9.39 5.61
N LEU A 68 19.68 8.65 4.87
CA LEU A 68 18.97 9.15 3.68
C LEU A 68 17.62 9.80 4.01
N SER A 69 17.28 9.96 5.29
CA SER A 69 15.98 10.49 5.75
C SER A 69 14.76 9.76 5.17
N ILE A 70 14.86 8.44 5.02
CA ILE A 70 13.77 7.56 4.59
C ILE A 70 13.10 6.97 5.83
N GLY A 71 11.79 7.23 5.99
CA GLY A 71 11.00 6.61 7.04
C GLY A 71 10.88 5.10 6.81
N VAL A 72 10.84 4.31 7.90
CA VAL A 72 10.64 2.86 7.83
C VAL A 72 9.54 2.45 8.79
N ALA A 73 8.61 1.64 8.30
CA ALA A 73 7.61 0.95 9.09
C ALA A 73 7.83 -0.57 8.94
N GLU A 74 8.51 -1.15 9.92
CA GLU A 74 8.77 -2.59 10.02
C GLU A 74 7.61 -3.33 10.65
N GLU A 75 7.52 -4.65 10.38
CA GLU A 75 6.53 -5.55 10.99
C GLU A 75 5.09 -5.02 10.87
N PHE A 76 4.82 -4.25 9.82
CA PHE A 76 3.51 -3.67 9.60
C PHE A 76 2.53 -4.81 9.28
N PRO A 77 1.52 -5.05 10.13
CA PRO A 77 0.69 -6.25 10.04
C PRO A 77 -0.04 -6.26 8.70
N PHE A 78 0.07 -7.39 8.00
CA PHE A 78 -0.73 -7.61 6.81
C PHE A 78 -2.19 -7.75 7.22
N GLN A 79 -2.97 -6.71 6.97
CA GLN A 79 -4.41 -6.85 6.99
C GLN A 79 -4.83 -7.55 5.69
N LYS A 80 -5.48 -8.71 5.81
CA LYS A 80 -6.22 -9.30 4.69
C LYS A 80 -7.27 -8.27 4.30
N TYR A 81 -7.08 -7.63 3.16
CA TYR A 81 -8.13 -6.83 2.56
C TYR A 81 -9.07 -7.82 1.88
N PRO A 82 -10.35 -7.94 2.31
CA PRO A 82 -11.29 -8.84 1.67
C PRO A 82 -11.59 -8.32 0.28
N SER A 83 -10.96 -8.92 -0.72
CA SER A 83 -10.97 -8.40 -2.08
C SER A 83 -12.23 -8.75 -2.86
N ILE A 84 -13.20 -9.44 -2.24
CA ILE A 84 -14.43 -9.85 -2.90
C ILE A 84 -15.59 -9.11 -2.25
N LYS A 85 -16.35 -8.35 -3.05
CA LYS A 85 -17.57 -7.68 -2.61
C LYS A 85 -18.77 -8.56 -2.93
N CYS A 86 -19.66 -8.75 -1.96
CA CYS A 86 -20.95 -9.40 -2.16
C CYS A 86 -22.05 -8.36 -2.03
N ASN A 87 -22.78 -8.08 -3.12
CA ASN A 87 -23.96 -7.22 -3.08
C ASN A 87 -25.24 -8.00 -3.40
N VAL A 88 -26.39 -7.45 -3.02
CA VAL A 88 -27.69 -8.09 -3.23
C VAL A 88 -28.38 -7.44 -4.43
N SER A 89 -28.67 -8.25 -5.45
CA SER A 89 -29.36 -7.83 -6.66
C SER A 89 -30.67 -7.13 -6.33
N ARG A 90 -30.82 -5.87 -6.78
CA ARG A 90 -32.07 -5.11 -6.62
C ARG A 90 -33.25 -5.70 -7.39
N ARG A 91 -32.97 -6.47 -8.46
CA ARG A 91 -34.00 -7.05 -9.34
C ARG A 91 -34.47 -8.43 -8.89
N THR A 92 -33.56 -9.23 -8.35
CA THR A 92 -33.81 -10.66 -8.09
C THR A 92 -33.57 -11.08 -6.65
N GLY A 93 -32.99 -10.23 -5.80
CA GLY A 93 -32.62 -10.57 -4.42
C GLY A 93 -31.44 -11.56 -4.30
N GLY A 94 -30.88 -12.03 -5.42
CA GLY A 94 -29.72 -12.93 -5.42
C GLY A 94 -28.41 -12.22 -5.06
N LYS A 95 -27.46 -12.97 -4.50
CA LYS A 95 -26.11 -12.48 -4.20
C LYS A 95 -25.25 -12.42 -5.47
N ILE A 96 -24.55 -11.32 -5.66
CA ILE A 96 -23.60 -11.12 -6.76
C ILE A 96 -22.23 -10.85 -6.14
N TYR A 97 -21.21 -11.56 -6.60
CA TYR A 97 -19.85 -11.50 -6.09
C TYR A 97 -18.94 -10.82 -7.11
N HIS A 98 -18.30 -9.74 -6.69
CA HIS A 98 -17.37 -8.97 -7.52
C HIS A 98 -15.95 -9.25 -7.03
N LEU A 99 -15.10 -9.78 -7.91
CA LEU A 99 -13.68 -9.94 -7.68
C LEU A 99 -12.95 -8.60 -7.86
N PRO A 100 -11.77 -8.38 -7.28
CA PRO A 100 -11.09 -7.08 -7.33
C PRO A 100 -10.58 -6.71 -8.74
N PHE A 101 -10.68 -7.63 -9.70
CA PHE A 101 -10.33 -7.43 -11.11
C PHE A 101 -11.59 -7.21 -11.97
N ASP A 102 -12.79 -7.29 -11.39
CA ASP A 102 -14.05 -7.06 -12.08
C ASP A 102 -14.29 -5.56 -12.26
N GLN A 103 -14.74 -5.13 -13.44
CA GLN A 103 -15.07 -3.74 -13.72
C GLN A 103 -16.17 -3.19 -12.78
N GLN A 104 -17.06 -4.06 -12.30
CA GLN A 104 -18.12 -3.69 -11.37
C GLN A 104 -17.62 -3.58 -9.93
N TYR A 105 -16.41 -4.05 -9.61
CA TYR A 105 -15.87 -4.01 -8.26
C TYR A 105 -15.75 -2.59 -7.70
N ASP A 106 -15.16 -1.68 -8.46
CA ASP A 106 -14.95 -0.30 -8.02
C ASP A 106 -16.26 0.50 -7.93
N LYS A 107 -17.24 0.14 -8.78
CA LYS A 107 -18.56 0.77 -8.82
C LYS A 107 -19.49 0.28 -7.72
N THR A 108 -19.27 -0.94 -7.22
CA THR A 108 -20.14 -1.55 -6.22
C THR A 108 -19.76 -1.04 -4.84
N LEU A 109 -20.68 -0.33 -4.20
CA LEU A 109 -20.63 0.02 -2.78
C LEU A 109 -21.33 -1.08 -1.98
N ILE A 110 -20.86 -1.35 -0.77
CA ILE A 110 -21.47 -2.32 0.14
C ILE A 110 -22.50 -1.59 1.02
N GLU A 111 -23.77 -1.96 0.86
CA GLU A 111 -24.89 -1.50 1.68
C GLU A 111 -25.17 -2.52 2.81
N THR A 112 -24.59 -2.31 4.00
CA THR A 112 -24.67 -3.26 5.13
C THR A 112 -26.11 -3.55 5.59
N GLU A 113 -26.99 -2.55 5.52
CA GLU A 113 -28.42 -2.63 5.81
C GLU A 113 -29.17 -3.62 4.90
N ARG A 114 -28.56 -4.01 3.77
CA ARG A 114 -29.10 -4.98 2.82
C ARG A 114 -28.38 -6.33 2.89
N ASN A 115 -27.65 -6.61 3.97
CA ASN A 115 -26.82 -7.81 4.13
C ASN A 115 -25.77 -7.96 3.02
N GLU A 116 -25.25 -6.84 2.50
CA GLU A 116 -24.08 -6.81 1.63
C GLU A 116 -22.82 -6.78 2.49
N TYR A 117 -21.76 -7.43 2.02
CA TYR A 117 -20.53 -7.56 2.81
C TYR A 117 -19.31 -7.80 1.94
N TYR A 118 -18.14 -7.52 2.52
CA TYR A 118 -16.89 -8.02 1.98
C TYR A 118 -16.68 -9.47 2.43
N VAL A 119 -16.35 -10.36 1.50
CA VAL A 119 -16.13 -11.78 1.80
C VAL A 119 -14.76 -11.94 2.45
N GLU A 120 -14.76 -12.45 3.67
CA GLU A 120 -13.53 -12.88 4.31
C GLU A 120 -13.07 -14.20 3.68
N ASN A 121 -11.87 -14.18 3.09
CA ASN A 121 -11.20 -15.42 2.70
C ASN A 121 -10.56 -16.01 3.96
N SER A 122 -11.15 -17.08 4.49
CA SER A 122 -10.59 -17.90 5.58
C SER A 122 -9.17 -18.35 5.24
#